data_AF-A0AB36GPI4-F1
#
_entry.id   AF-A0AB36GPI4-F1
#
_cell.length_a   1.000
_cell.length_b   1.000
_cell.length_c   1.000
_cell.angle_alpha   90.00
_cell.angle_beta   90.00
_cell.angle_gamma   90.00
#
_symmetry.space_group_name_H-M   'P 1'
#
loop_
_entity.id
_entity.type
_entity.pdbx_description
1 polymer ?
#
loop_
_entity_poly.entity_id
_entity_poly.type
_entity_poly.pdbx_seq_one_letter_code
_entity_poly.pdbx_strand_id
1 'polypeptide(L)'
;MDSSITDLLLYIGLVLVMVAYWTFYIQYVRRIPQSEEWYDSAEPDGAESDGLLFVYPYGTLLMGAGGALGLVVSMGLPEPVETVLAAPFMVAMLIALIGFTGAFGIPLPWPFVPHWVVDIRKAKRARRRERRQAWKKREKK
;
A
#
# COMPACT_ATOMS: atom_id res chain seq x y z
N MET A 1 -3.78 -31.26 -0.58
CA MET A 1 -4.42 -31.00 0.71
C MET A 1 -5.77 -30.39 0.39
N ASP A 2 -6.89 -31.04 0.70
CA ASP A 2 -8.20 -30.47 0.39
C ASP A 2 -8.40 -29.19 1.20
N SER A 3 -8.40 -28.05 0.52
CA SER A 3 -8.64 -26.76 1.17
C SER A 3 -10.08 -26.70 1.64
N SER A 4 -10.30 -26.21 2.86
CA SER A 4 -11.65 -26.09 3.38
C SER A 4 -12.43 -25.04 2.58
N ILE A 5 -13.76 -25.16 2.56
CA ILE A 5 -14.65 -24.13 1.94
C ILE A 5 -14.36 -22.75 2.55
N THR A 6 -14.04 -22.69 3.84
CA THR A 6 -13.67 -21.46 4.54
C THR A 6 -12.40 -20.84 3.97
N ASP A 7 -11.36 -21.64 3.69
CA ASP A 7 -10.11 -21.15 3.11
C ASP A 7 -10.33 -20.61 1.70
N LEU A 8 -11.11 -21.32 0.88
CA LEU A 8 -11.45 -20.86 -0.47
C LEU A 8 -12.20 -19.53 -0.45
N LEU A 9 -13.19 -19.39 0.45
CA LEU A 9 -13.92 -18.13 0.61
C LEU A 9 -13.03 -16.99 1.10
N LEU A 10 -12.08 -17.28 2.01
CA LEU A 10 -11.08 -16.31 2.46
C LEU A 10 -10.23 -15.84 1.27
N TYR A 11 -9.69 -16.75 0.48
CA TYR A 11 -8.81 -16.42 -0.64
C TYR A 11 -9.54 -15.63 -1.74
N ILE A 12 -10.76 -16.04 -2.09
CA ILE A 12 -11.62 -15.29 -3.01
C ILE A 12 -11.90 -13.89 -2.45
N GLY A 13 -12.25 -13.81 -1.17
CA GLY A 13 -12.51 -12.55 -0.47
C GLY A 13 -11.32 -11.60 -0.52
N LEU A 14 -10.11 -12.10 -0.24
CA LEU A 14 -8.87 -11.31 -0.31
C LEU A 14 -8.62 -10.74 -1.71
N VAL A 15 -8.82 -11.53 -2.77
CA VAL A 15 -8.68 -11.07 -4.15
C VAL A 15 -9.74 -10.02 -4.49
N LEU A 16 -11.00 -10.27 -4.12
CA LEU A 16 -12.09 -9.31 -4.36
C LEU A 16 -11.88 -7.99 -3.63
N VAL A 17 -11.44 -8.04 -2.37
CA VAL A 17 -11.10 -6.84 -1.58
C VAL A 17 -9.93 -6.10 -2.24
N MET A 18 -8.88 -6.79 -2.68
CA MET A 18 -7.78 -6.18 -3.41
C MET A 18 -8.27 -5.45 -4.67
N VAL A 19 -9.11 -6.08 -5.49
CA VAL A 19 -9.63 -5.51 -6.74
C VAL A 19 -10.53 -4.31 -6.47
N ALA A 20 -11.49 -4.45 -5.55
CA ALA A 20 -12.40 -3.36 -5.20
C ALA A 20 -11.63 -2.16 -4.64
N TYR A 21 -10.68 -2.42 -3.75
CA TYR A 21 -9.84 -1.40 -3.15
C TYR A 21 -8.95 -0.71 -4.19
N TRP A 22 -8.25 -1.47 -5.04
CA TRP A 22 -7.41 -0.89 -6.09
C TRP A 22 -8.22 -0.06 -7.08
N THR A 23 -9.42 -0.52 -7.43
CA THR A 23 -10.33 0.22 -8.31
C THR A 23 -10.72 1.55 -7.66
N PHE A 24 -11.15 1.52 -6.40
CA PHE A 24 -11.45 2.73 -5.62
C PHE A 24 -10.23 3.66 -5.52
N TYR A 25 -9.08 3.12 -5.17
CA TYR A 25 -7.83 3.85 -4.99
C TYR A 25 -7.39 4.57 -6.28
N ILE A 26 -7.44 3.88 -7.43
CA ILE A 26 -7.11 4.52 -8.71
C ILE A 26 -8.16 5.57 -9.08
N GLN A 27 -9.44 5.24 -8.98
CA GLN A 27 -10.53 6.09 -9.50
C GLN A 27 -10.78 7.34 -8.67
N TYR A 28 -10.59 7.27 -7.35
CA TYR A 28 -10.95 8.36 -6.43
C TYR A 28 -9.71 8.97 -5.78
N VAL A 29 -8.84 8.15 -5.18
CA VAL A 29 -7.68 8.66 -4.43
C VAL A 29 -6.58 9.17 -5.36
N ARG A 30 -6.32 8.48 -6.48
CA ARG A 30 -5.25 8.85 -7.43
C ARG A 30 -5.67 9.90 -8.45
N ARG A 31 -6.95 9.92 -8.87
CA ARG A 31 -7.48 10.90 -9.83
C ARG A 31 -7.77 12.26 -9.23
N ILE A 32 -7.99 12.34 -7.92
CA ILE A 32 -8.15 13.60 -7.20
C ILE A 32 -6.90 13.79 -6.31
N PRO A 33 -5.73 14.08 -6.90
CA PRO A 33 -4.46 14.19 -6.17
C PRO A 33 -4.39 15.40 -5.21
N GLN A 34 -5.47 16.18 -5.08
CA GLN A 34 -5.46 17.49 -4.44
C GLN A 34 -5.81 17.50 -2.94
N SER A 35 -6.25 16.39 -2.35
CA SER A 35 -6.47 16.34 -0.91
C SER A 35 -5.58 15.28 -0.27
N GLU A 36 -4.38 15.70 0.11
CA GLU A 36 -3.59 15.02 1.14
C GLU A 36 -4.41 14.77 2.41
N GLU A 37 -5.52 15.52 2.59
CA GLU A 37 -6.55 15.27 3.60
C GLU A 37 -7.00 13.81 3.66
N TRP A 38 -7.04 13.06 2.56
CA TRP A 38 -7.41 11.64 2.66
C TRP A 38 -6.35 10.83 3.44
N TYR A 39 -5.06 11.07 3.20
CA TYR A 39 -3.98 10.44 3.96
C TYR A 39 -3.84 11.05 5.37
N ASP A 40 -4.08 12.35 5.50
CA ASP A 40 -3.97 13.08 6.76
C ASP A 40 -5.19 12.87 7.68
N SER A 41 -6.36 12.53 7.14
CA SER A 41 -7.62 12.34 7.90
C SER A 41 -7.59 11.14 8.82
N ALA A 42 -6.74 10.16 8.52
CA ALA A 42 -6.54 8.97 9.33
C ALA A 42 -5.28 9.08 10.23
N GLU A 43 -4.53 10.20 10.16
CA GLU A 43 -3.47 10.51 11.12
C GLU A 43 -4.11 11.15 12.37
N PRO A 44 -3.85 10.67 13.60
CA PRO A 44 -4.19 11.40 14.81
C PRO A 44 -3.62 12.83 14.74
N ASP A 45 -4.34 13.83 15.24
CA ASP A 45 -3.88 15.23 15.21
C ASP A 45 -2.42 15.36 15.71
N GLY A 46 -1.49 15.63 14.78
CA GLY A 46 -0.07 15.78 15.06
C GLY A 46 0.82 14.55 14.86
N ALA A 47 0.28 13.40 14.43
CA ALA A 47 1.07 12.21 14.09
C ALA A 47 1.74 12.38 12.72
N GLU A 48 3.08 12.35 12.65
CA GLU A 48 3.83 12.43 11.40
C GLU A 48 3.90 11.07 10.67
N SER A 49 2.76 10.41 10.47
CA SER A 49 2.74 9.05 9.90
C SER A 49 2.44 9.06 8.41
N ASP A 50 3.50 9.18 7.59
CA ASP A 50 3.45 8.85 6.16
C ASP A 50 3.11 7.36 5.90
N GLY A 51 2.76 6.58 6.93
CA GLY A 51 2.59 5.15 6.87
C GLY A 51 1.47 4.72 5.94
N LEU A 52 0.38 5.48 5.88
CA LEU A 52 -0.76 5.21 5.00
C LEU A 52 -0.38 5.24 3.52
N LEU A 53 0.62 6.04 3.13
CA LEU A 53 1.16 6.07 1.76
C LEU A 53 1.75 4.71 1.34
N PHE A 54 2.15 3.87 2.29
CA PHE A 54 2.72 2.55 2.05
C PHE A 54 1.75 1.41 2.41
N VAL A 55 0.97 1.56 3.48
CA VAL A 55 -0.02 0.56 3.91
C VAL A 55 -1.02 0.27 2.80
N TYR A 56 -1.51 1.29 2.11
CA TYR A 56 -2.53 1.08 1.09
C TYR A 56 -2.03 0.34 -0.15
N PRO A 57 -1.00 0.81 -0.88
CA PRO A 57 -0.54 0.11 -2.08
C PRO A 57 0.06 -1.27 -1.75
N TYR A 58 0.85 -1.38 -0.68
CA TYR A 58 1.57 -2.62 -0.38
C TYR A 58 0.75 -3.59 0.46
N GLY A 59 -0.09 -3.11 1.39
CA GLY A 59 -0.98 -3.98 2.17
C GLY A 59 -2.05 -4.62 1.29
N THR A 60 -2.63 -3.87 0.34
CA THR A 60 -3.60 -4.44 -0.61
C THR A 60 -2.94 -5.40 -1.58
N LEU A 61 -1.72 -5.10 -2.05
CA LEU A 61 -0.92 -6.02 -2.85
C LEU A 61 -0.65 -7.33 -2.09
N LEU A 62 -0.32 -7.25 -0.80
CA LEU A 62 -0.11 -8.43 0.05
C LEU A 62 -1.38 -9.28 0.17
N MET A 63 -2.54 -8.65 0.37
CA MET A 63 -3.83 -9.34 0.41
C MET A 63 -4.15 -10.02 -0.92
N GLY A 64 -4.02 -9.31 -2.04
CA GLY A 64 -4.32 -9.86 -3.36
C GLY A 64 -3.37 -10.99 -3.77
N ALA A 65 -2.07 -10.81 -3.54
CA ALA A 65 -1.07 -11.82 -3.87
C ALA A 65 -1.21 -13.05 -2.95
N GLY A 66 -1.46 -12.86 -1.65
CA GLY A 66 -1.70 -13.95 -0.71
C GLY A 66 -2.97 -14.73 -1.04
N GLY A 67 -4.07 -14.04 -1.37
CA GLY A 67 -5.31 -14.68 -1.82
C GLY A 67 -5.13 -15.46 -3.13
N ALA A 68 -4.47 -14.87 -4.12
CA ALA A 68 -4.22 -15.53 -5.40
C ALA A 68 -3.29 -16.76 -5.26
N LEU A 69 -2.24 -16.65 -4.44
CA LEU A 69 -1.36 -17.77 -4.11
C LEU A 69 -2.14 -18.90 -3.41
N GLY A 70 -2.98 -18.55 -2.43
CA GLY A 70 -3.85 -19.50 -1.74
C GLY A 70 -4.74 -20.28 -2.70
N LEU A 71 -5.36 -19.59 -3.68
CA LEU A 71 -6.16 -20.24 -4.72
C LEU A 71 -5.35 -21.19 -5.60
N VAL A 72 -4.14 -20.80 -6.02
CA VAL A 72 -3.27 -21.66 -6.86
C VAL A 72 -2.93 -22.96 -6.12
N VAL A 73 -2.54 -22.86 -4.85
CA VAL A 73 -2.20 -24.04 -4.02
C VAL A 73 -3.44 -24.91 -3.77
N SER A 74 -4.61 -24.29 -3.59
CA SER A 74 -5.88 -25.02 -3.40
C SER A 74 -6.34 -25.82 -4.63
N MET A 75 -5.85 -25.51 -5.83
CA MET A 75 -6.25 -26.22 -7.05
C MET A 75 -5.64 -27.63 -7.18
N GLY A 76 -4.64 -27.98 -6.35
CA GLY A 76 -4.00 -29.30 -6.38
C GLY A 76 -3.38 -29.64 -7.74
N LEU A 77 -2.77 -28.64 -8.39
CA LEU A 77 -2.17 -28.78 -9.71
C LEU A 77 -0.89 -29.63 -9.64
N PRO A 78 -0.43 -30.19 -10.78
CA PRO A 78 0.90 -30.77 -10.84
C PRO A 78 1.97 -29.75 -10.44
N GLU A 79 2.95 -30.19 -9.64
CA GLU A 79 4.02 -29.36 -9.07
C GLU A 79 4.69 -28.36 -10.05
N PRO A 80 5.05 -28.71 -11.30
CA PRO A 80 5.65 -27.73 -12.21
C PRO A 80 4.66 -26.61 -12.61
N VAL A 81 3.37 -26.93 -12.73
CA VAL A 81 2.33 -25.95 -13.07
C VAL A 81 2.05 -25.04 -11.88
N GLU A 82 1.91 -25.62 -10.69
CA GLU A 82 1.73 -24.87 -9.46
C GLU A 82 2.88 -23.89 -9.23
N THR A 83 4.13 -24.36 -9.37
CA THR A 83 5.33 -23.54 -9.16
C THR A 83 5.36 -22.33 -10.10
N VAL A 84 5.07 -22.55 -11.39
CA VAL A 84 5.05 -21.48 -12.40
C VAL A 84 3.95 -20.45 -12.09
N LEU A 85 2.78 -20.91 -11.65
CA LEU A 85 1.66 -20.02 -11.29
C LEU A 85 1.87 -19.30 -9.95
N ALA A 86 2.50 -19.95 -8.98
CA ALA A 86 2.76 -19.42 -7.64
C ALA A 86 3.90 -18.40 -7.62
N ALA A 87 4.94 -18.61 -8.44
CA ALA A 87 6.13 -17.77 -8.51
C ALA A 87 5.84 -16.25 -8.60
N PRO A 88 4.99 -15.76 -9.53
CA PRO A 88 4.69 -14.32 -9.61
C PRO A 88 4.03 -13.79 -8.34
N PHE A 89 3.15 -14.55 -7.70
CA PHE A 89 2.49 -14.14 -6.46
C PHE A 89 3.46 -14.10 -5.28
N MET A 90 4.38 -15.06 -5.19
CA MET A 90 5.47 -15.05 -4.21
C MET A 90 6.36 -13.81 -4.37
N VAL A 91 6.74 -13.47 -5.61
CA VAL A 91 7.50 -12.25 -5.90
C VAL A 91 6.71 -11.00 -5.52
N ALA A 92 5.42 -10.95 -5.86
CA ALA A 92 4.54 -9.83 -5.49
C ALA A 92 4.43 -9.67 -3.96
N MET A 93 4.33 -10.77 -3.22
CA MET A 93 4.35 -10.75 -1.75
C MET A 93 5.67 -10.22 -1.19
N LEU A 94 6.81 -10.62 -1.76
CA LEU A 94 8.12 -10.09 -1.33
C LEU A 94 8.21 -8.58 -1.58
N ILE A 95 7.79 -8.11 -2.74
CA ILE A 95 7.73 -6.67 -3.07
C ILE A 95 6.80 -5.94 -2.09
N ALA A 96 5.63 -6.54 -1.78
CA ALA A 96 4.67 -5.99 -0.83
C ALA A 96 5.26 -5.88 0.57
N LEU A 97 5.91 -6.93 1.09
CA LEU A 97 6.54 -6.93 2.41
C LEU A 97 7.64 -5.88 2.50
N ILE A 98 8.51 -5.78 1.49
CA ILE A 98 9.55 -4.76 1.42
C ILE A 98 8.90 -3.38 1.43
N GLY A 99 7.97 -3.09 0.52
CA GLY A 99 7.30 -1.79 0.43
C GLY A 99 6.53 -1.42 1.71
N PHE A 100 5.94 -2.41 2.39
CA PHE A 100 5.22 -2.20 3.64
C PHE A 100 6.12 -1.73 4.79
N THR A 101 7.42 -2.06 4.78
CA THR A 101 8.36 -1.52 5.79
C THR A 101 8.46 0.01 5.77
N GLY A 102 8.18 0.63 4.61
CA GLY A 102 8.10 2.09 4.48
C GLY A 102 7.01 2.71 5.36
N ALA A 103 6.01 1.92 5.78
CA ALA A 103 4.98 2.35 6.72
C ALA A 103 5.53 2.65 8.11
N PHE A 104 6.65 2.01 8.48
CA PHE A 104 7.32 2.17 9.78
C PHE A 104 8.48 3.18 9.72
N GLY A 105 8.55 4.00 8.66
CA GLY A 105 9.60 5.02 8.50
C GLY A 105 10.93 4.48 7.99
N ILE A 106 11.01 3.21 7.58
CA ILE A 106 12.22 2.63 7.00
C ILE A 106 12.46 3.23 5.60
N PRO A 107 13.64 3.80 5.33
CA PRO A 107 13.95 4.34 4.02
C PRO A 107 14.09 3.21 3.02
N LEU A 108 13.20 3.20 2.03
CA LEU A 108 13.18 2.18 0.99
C LEU A 108 14.05 2.60 -0.20
N PRO A 109 14.84 1.67 -0.78
CA PRO A 109 15.58 1.93 -2.01
C PRO A 109 14.63 1.98 -3.21
N TRP A 110 15.05 2.69 -4.26
CA TRP A 110 14.40 2.59 -5.57
C TRP A 110 14.54 1.14 -6.09
N PRO A 111 13.50 0.49 -6.67
CA PRO A 111 12.20 1.01 -7.10
C PRO A 111 11.04 0.81 -6.09
N PHE A 112 11.30 0.44 -4.84
CA PHE A 112 10.27 0.15 -3.84
C PHE A 112 9.61 1.39 -3.23
N VAL A 113 10.09 2.59 -3.59
CA VAL A 113 9.40 3.85 -3.28
C VAL A 113 8.76 4.38 -4.55
N PRO A 114 7.41 4.45 -4.62
CA PRO A 114 6.76 5.05 -5.76
C PRO A 114 7.07 6.56 -5.84
N HIS A 115 7.35 7.06 -7.06
CA HIS A 115 7.68 8.48 -7.27
C HIS A 115 6.63 9.44 -6.68
N TRP A 116 5.36 9.11 -6.81
CA TRP A 116 4.26 9.92 -6.29
C TRP A 116 4.28 10.06 -4.75
N VAL A 117 4.77 9.06 -4.02
CA VAL A 117 4.95 9.14 -2.56
C VAL A 117 6.04 10.17 -2.22
N VAL A 118 7.11 10.20 -3.01
CA VAL A 118 8.19 11.18 -2.86
C VAL A 118 7.66 12.60 -3.10
N ASP A 119 6.81 12.78 -4.10
CA ASP A 119 6.24 14.09 -4.42
C ASP A 119 5.32 14.60 -3.31
N ILE A 120 4.46 13.74 -2.75
CA ILE A 120 3.62 14.08 -1.59
C ILE A 120 4.49 14.46 -0.38
N ARG A 121 5.54 13.67 -0.09
CA ARG A 121 6.48 13.97 1.00
C ARG A 121 7.19 15.30 0.80
N LYS A 122 7.61 15.62 -0.43
CA LYS A 122 8.22 16.92 -0.75
C LYS A 122 7.22 18.06 -0.56
N ALA A 123 5.98 17.90 -1.00
CA ALA A 123 4.92 18.88 -0.80
C ALA A 123 4.63 19.12 0.69
N LYS A 124 4.50 18.05 1.49
CA LYS A 124 4.31 18.13 2.96
C LYS A 124 5.45 18.92 3.60
N ARG A 125 6.71 18.65 3.24
CA ARG A 125 7.88 19.39 3.75
C ARG A 125 7.90 20.85 3.33
N ALA A 126 7.48 21.18 2.10
CA ALA A 126 7.43 22.56 1.61
C ALA A 126 6.41 23.40 2.39
N ARG A 127 5.17 22.92 2.56
CA ARG A 127 4.14 23.62 3.35
C ARG A 127 4.55 23.80 4.82
N ARG A 128 5.26 22.82 5.40
CA ARG A 128 5.82 22.96 6.76
C ARG A 128 6.83 24.12 6.85
N ARG A 129 7.68 24.30 5.84
CA ARG A 129 8.63 25.43 5.79
C ARG A 129 7.88 26.76 5.72
N GLU A 130 6.84 26.84 4.90
CA GLU A 130 5.98 28.03 4.79
C GLU A 130 5.28 28.36 6.11
N ARG A 131 4.70 27.36 6.79
CA ARG A 131 4.09 27.55 8.12
C ARG A 131 5.13 28.07 9.13
N ARG A 132 6.30 27.44 9.24
CA ARG A 132 7.36 27.89 10.16
C ARG A 132 7.82 29.33 9.84
N GLN A 133 7.91 29.70 8.56
CA GLN A 133 8.24 31.07 8.17
C GLN A 133 7.13 32.06 8.49
N ALA A 134 5.86 31.67 8.31
CA ALA A 134 4.71 32.50 8.67
C ALA A 134 4.64 32.75 10.18
N TRP A 135 4.90 31.74 11.01
CA TRP A 135 5.01 31.87 12.46
C TRP A 135 6.14 32.82 12.85
N LYS A 136 7.36 32.63 12.31
CA LYS A 136 8.50 33.53 12.57
C LYS A 136 8.25 34.98 12.13
N LYS A 137 7.46 35.20 11.08
CA LYS A 137 7.07 36.55 10.63
C LYS A 137 6.02 37.19 11.54
N ARG A 138 5.16 36.39 12.18
CA ARG A 138 4.16 36.87 13.16
C ARG A 138 4.79 37.22 14.51
N GLU A 139 5.78 36.46 14.98
CA GLU A 139 6.50 36.76 16.24
C GLU A 139 7.43 37.98 16.14
N LYS A 140 7.88 38.34 14.94
CA LYS A 140 8.72 39.52 14.70
C LYS A 140 7.93 40.82 14.46
N LYS A 141 6.60 40.76 14.49
CA LYS A 141 5.71 41.88 14.19
C LYS A 141 4.99 42.31 15.46
#